data_AF-A0AAW4NMC8-F1
#
_entry.id   AF-A0AAW4NMC8-F1
#
_cell.length_a   1.000
_cell.length_b   1.000
_cell.length_c   1.000
_cell.angle_alpha   90.00
_cell.angle_beta   90.00
_cell.angle_gamma   90.00
#
_symmetry.space_group_name_H-M   'P 1'
#
loop_
_entity.id
_entity.type
_entity.pdbx_description
1 polymer ?
#
loop_
_entity_poly.entity_id
_entity_poly.type
_entity_poly.pdbx_seq_one_letter_code
_entity_poly.pdbx_strand_id
1 'polypeptide(L)'
;MCMQVNLDLSVLSELPKLTEKVTLGIQPLAPLSMVSEMPGSYYKSMRFPNQKMICGLFENILGWHIDLPLRISIFKAYKSIRETQGLETVNYVSGSTYLPLLMDYFSIVEKPRIKLQRYCIYKDLWSRNYRRENAFVHLDGSRNLDINIITEKNNLYEDLLYKIKNKELDKLGANSKKEAWIKKHMGGIPFFYTTPTSREFIVMEGSFEFSLLIDNRLLGLLHDHLSCNNIGYLGTSEGWVNITLE
;
A
#
# COMPACT_ATOMS: atom_id res chain seq x y z
N MET A 1 23.46 -3.21 17.91
CA MET A 1 24.01 -2.46 16.76
C MET A 1 23.00 -2.62 15.64
N CYS A 2 22.21 -1.60 15.30
CA CYS A 2 21.17 -1.72 14.28
C CYS A 2 21.84 -2.14 12.97
N MET A 3 21.43 -3.28 12.40
CA MET A 3 21.92 -3.73 11.09
C MET A 3 21.65 -2.64 10.05
N GLN A 4 22.62 -2.42 9.16
CA GLN A 4 22.37 -1.72 7.90
C GLN A 4 21.24 -2.45 7.17
N VAL A 5 20.19 -1.72 6.78
CA VAL A 5 19.01 -2.28 6.09
C VAL A 5 19.41 -2.72 4.68
N ASN A 6 20.08 -3.86 4.58
CA ASN A 6 20.14 -4.61 3.33
C ASN A 6 18.83 -5.38 3.22
N LEU A 7 18.19 -5.29 2.05
CA LEU A 7 16.96 -6.01 1.76
C LEU A 7 17.22 -7.53 1.79
N ASP A 8 16.95 -8.18 2.92
CA ASP A 8 17.05 -9.62 3.06
C ASP A 8 15.75 -10.28 2.57
N LEU A 9 15.84 -11.02 1.45
CA LEU A 9 14.75 -11.80 0.87
C LEU A 9 14.97 -13.32 1.01
N SER A 10 15.96 -13.74 1.81
CA SER A 10 16.36 -15.15 1.94
C SER A 10 15.21 -16.07 2.35
N VAL A 11 14.30 -15.57 3.19
CA VAL A 11 13.10 -16.29 3.63
C VAL A 11 12.25 -16.78 2.43
N LEU A 12 12.18 -16.01 1.35
CA LEU A 12 11.38 -16.31 0.15
C LEU A 12 11.91 -17.48 -0.69
N SER A 13 13.17 -17.89 -0.47
CA SER A 13 13.81 -18.97 -1.24
C SER A 13 13.39 -20.37 -0.78
N GLU A 14 12.81 -20.49 0.41
CA GLU A 14 12.48 -21.79 1.01
C GLU A 14 10.98 -22.01 1.16
N LEU A 15 10.60 -23.28 1.37
CA LEU A 15 9.22 -23.65 1.68
C LEU A 15 8.84 -23.16 3.08
N PRO A 16 7.68 -22.49 3.23
CA PRO A 16 7.23 -21.99 4.52
C PRO A 16 6.85 -23.18 5.40
N LYS A 17 7.31 -23.16 6.65
CA LYS A 17 7.02 -24.18 7.65
C LYS A 17 6.42 -23.52 8.87
N LEU A 18 5.09 -23.52 8.95
CA LEU A 18 4.33 -22.88 10.03
C LEU A 18 4.40 -23.70 11.32
N THR A 19 5.54 -23.67 12.00
CA THR A 19 5.81 -24.47 13.21
C THR A 19 5.62 -23.69 14.50
N GLU A 20 5.85 -22.38 14.48
CA GLU A 20 5.87 -21.57 15.69
C GLU A 20 4.49 -20.98 15.97
N LYS A 21 4.05 -21.06 17.23
CA LYS A 21 2.83 -20.42 17.70
C LYS A 21 3.20 -19.17 18.48
N VAL A 22 2.71 -18.02 18.02
CA VAL A 22 3.01 -16.73 18.62
C VAL A 22 1.75 -15.87 18.74
N THR A 23 1.77 -14.92 19.66
CA THR A 23 0.76 -13.88 19.83
C THR A 23 1.29 -12.58 19.25
N LEU A 24 0.65 -12.11 18.19
CA LEU A 24 0.90 -10.79 17.62
C LEU A 24 -0.03 -9.77 18.30
N GLY A 25 0.56 -8.81 19.02
CA GLY A 25 -0.12 -7.62 19.52
C GLY A 25 0.04 -6.45 18.57
N ILE A 26 -1.07 -5.77 18.25
CA ILE A 26 -1.08 -4.53 17.45
C ILE A 26 -1.80 -3.46 18.25
N GLN A 27 -1.06 -2.46 18.73
CA GLN A 27 -1.58 -1.31 19.46
C GLN A 27 -1.65 -0.10 18.53
N PRO A 28 -2.84 0.44 18.23
CA PRO A 28 -2.96 1.67 17.45
C PRO A 28 -2.32 2.86 18.17
N LEU A 29 -1.50 3.61 17.44
CA LEU A 29 -0.92 4.89 17.88
C LEU A 29 -1.53 6.10 17.15
N ALA A 30 -2.26 5.81 16.06
CA ALA A 30 -3.00 6.79 15.27
C ALA A 30 -4.35 6.20 14.84
N PRO A 31 -5.30 7.03 14.37
CA PRO A 31 -6.53 6.54 13.76
C PRO A 31 -6.26 5.60 12.58
N LEU A 32 -6.94 4.45 12.56
CA LEU A 32 -6.71 3.41 11.54
C LEU A 32 -7.83 3.41 10.51
N SER A 33 -7.46 3.29 9.23
CA SER A 33 -8.41 3.01 8.14
C SER A 33 -8.04 1.70 7.45
N MET A 34 -8.63 0.61 7.94
CA MET A 34 -8.34 -0.76 7.51
C MET A 34 -9.33 -1.22 6.45
N VAL A 35 -9.23 -0.66 5.25
CA VAL A 35 -10.16 -0.97 4.15
C VAL A 35 -9.72 -2.28 3.46
N SER A 36 -10.61 -3.29 3.38
CA SER A 36 -10.28 -4.60 2.79
C SER A 36 -10.09 -4.59 1.27
N GLU A 37 -10.88 -3.79 0.57
CA GLU A 37 -10.88 -3.64 -0.89
C GLU A 37 -11.21 -2.19 -1.21
N MET A 38 -10.78 -1.65 -2.34
CA MET A 38 -11.17 -0.29 -2.75
C MET A 38 -12.65 -0.26 -3.17
N PRO A 39 -13.60 0.23 -2.34
CA PRO A 39 -14.99 0.31 -2.75
C PRO A 39 -15.21 1.61 -3.52
N GLY A 40 -16.29 1.66 -4.31
CA GLY A 40 -16.65 2.79 -5.17
C GLY A 40 -16.55 4.17 -4.49
N SER A 41 -17.59 4.60 -3.77
CA SER A 41 -17.73 5.99 -3.25
C SER A 41 -17.46 6.15 -1.74
N TYR A 42 -17.40 5.04 -0.98
CA TYR A 42 -17.22 5.06 0.49
C TYR A 42 -16.21 3.99 0.93
N TYR A 43 -15.23 4.41 1.73
CA TYR A 43 -14.23 3.50 2.30
C TYR A 43 -14.59 3.14 3.74
N LYS A 44 -15.16 1.96 3.95
CA LYS A 44 -15.48 1.44 5.28
C LYS A 44 -14.25 0.74 5.89
N SER A 45 -13.96 1.00 7.17
CA SER A 45 -12.87 0.33 7.86
C SER A 45 -13.36 -1.02 8.38
N MET A 46 -12.51 -2.04 8.28
CA MET A 46 -12.70 -3.31 8.98
C MET A 46 -12.60 -3.08 10.49
N ARG A 47 -13.21 -3.97 11.28
CA ARG A 47 -13.14 -3.92 12.76
C ARG A 47 -11.78 -4.34 13.31
N PHE A 48 -11.05 -5.17 12.57
CA PHE A 48 -9.71 -5.67 12.88
C PHE A 48 -8.99 -5.95 11.55
N PRO A 49 -7.65 -5.92 11.51
CA PRO A 49 -6.92 -6.17 10.28
C PRO A 49 -7.05 -7.62 9.81
N ASN A 50 -7.09 -7.80 8.50
CA ASN A 50 -7.05 -9.13 7.88
C ASN A 50 -5.60 -9.60 7.66
N GLN A 51 -5.43 -10.87 7.27
CA GLN A 51 -4.10 -11.45 7.03
C GLN A 51 -3.28 -10.68 5.99
N LYS A 52 -3.92 -10.16 4.93
CA LYS A 52 -3.23 -9.36 3.90
C LYS A 52 -2.67 -8.05 4.46
N MET A 53 -3.39 -7.40 5.38
CA MET A 53 -2.92 -6.21 6.09
C MET A 53 -1.78 -6.53 7.05
N ILE A 54 -1.87 -7.64 7.79
CA ILE A 54 -0.79 -8.12 8.67
C ILE A 54 0.46 -8.47 7.84
N CYS A 55 0.28 -9.03 6.64
CA CYS A 55 1.38 -9.30 5.73
C CYS A 55 2.09 -7.99 5.32
N GLY A 56 1.33 -6.97 4.92
CA GLY A 56 1.91 -5.65 4.63
C GLY A 56 2.59 -4.99 5.84
N LEU A 57 2.06 -5.23 7.04
CA LEU A 57 2.66 -4.78 8.29
C LEU A 57 4.03 -5.44 8.53
N PHE A 58 4.13 -6.76 8.36
CA PHE A 58 5.40 -7.49 8.51
C PHE A 58 6.44 -7.04 7.49
N GLU A 59 6.05 -6.90 6.22
CA GLU A 59 6.95 -6.38 5.20
C GLU A 59 7.42 -4.95 5.50
N ASN A 60 6.54 -4.11 6.07
CA ASN A 60 6.93 -2.76 6.51
C ASN A 60 7.95 -2.80 7.65
N ILE A 61 7.79 -3.70 8.63
CA ILE A 61 8.76 -3.88 9.73
C ILE A 61 10.11 -4.37 9.23
N LEU A 62 10.13 -5.25 8.23
CA LEU A 62 11.36 -5.70 7.58
C LEU A 62 11.97 -4.66 6.62
N GLY A 63 11.34 -3.48 6.49
CA GLY A 63 11.80 -2.42 5.59
C GLY A 63 11.63 -2.74 4.10
N TRP A 64 10.75 -3.67 3.72
CA TRP A 64 10.52 -4.12 2.34
C TRP A 64 9.67 -3.11 1.54
N HIS A 65 10.19 -1.89 1.39
CA HIS A 65 9.61 -0.82 0.57
C HIS A 65 10.04 -0.97 -0.90
N ILE A 66 9.61 -2.09 -1.52
CA ILE A 66 10.00 -2.49 -2.87
C ILE A 66 9.10 -1.81 -3.90
N ASP A 67 9.70 -1.22 -4.94
CA ASP A 67 8.96 -0.62 -6.04
C ASP A 67 8.16 -1.66 -6.84
N LEU A 68 7.13 -1.22 -7.58
CA LEU A 68 6.23 -2.15 -8.27
C LEU A 68 6.96 -3.02 -9.33
N PRO A 69 7.85 -2.50 -10.18
CA PRO A 69 8.59 -3.31 -11.15
C PRO A 69 9.43 -4.42 -10.51
N LEU A 70 10.25 -4.09 -9.49
CA LEU A 70 11.07 -5.07 -8.79
C LEU A 70 10.17 -6.08 -8.06
N ARG A 71 9.10 -5.61 -7.43
CA ARG A 71 8.14 -6.46 -6.72
C ARG A 71 7.47 -7.49 -7.65
N ILE A 72 7.09 -7.08 -8.86
CA ILE A 72 6.56 -8.01 -9.88
C ILE A 72 7.62 -9.06 -10.25
N SER A 73 8.89 -8.66 -10.40
CA SER A 73 9.96 -9.60 -10.72
C SER A 73 10.21 -10.62 -9.60
N ILE A 74 10.23 -10.17 -8.34
CA ILE A 74 10.36 -11.04 -7.16
C ILE A 74 9.18 -11.99 -7.08
N PHE A 75 7.96 -11.49 -7.25
CA PHE A 75 6.75 -12.32 -7.20
C PHE A 75 6.75 -13.41 -8.28
N LYS A 76 7.26 -13.13 -9.48
CA LYS A 76 7.40 -14.14 -10.55
C LYS A 76 8.44 -15.21 -10.20
N ALA A 77 9.60 -14.81 -9.67
CA ALA A 77 10.64 -15.74 -9.25
C ALA A 77 10.14 -16.64 -8.10
N TYR A 78 9.54 -16.02 -7.08
CA TYR A 78 8.86 -16.67 -5.97
C TYR A 78 7.84 -17.71 -6.47
N LYS A 79 6.96 -17.29 -7.37
CA LYS A 79 5.91 -18.14 -7.94
C LYS A 79 6.51 -19.37 -8.66
N SER A 80 7.56 -19.18 -9.44
CA SER A 80 8.25 -20.28 -10.13
C SER A 80 8.86 -21.28 -9.15
N ILE A 81 9.48 -20.82 -8.06
CA ILE A 81 10.00 -21.69 -7.00
C ILE A 81 8.86 -22.52 -6.40
N ARG A 82 7.70 -21.91 -6.12
CA ARG A 82 6.54 -22.61 -5.55
C ARG A 82 5.95 -23.67 -6.49
N GLU A 83 5.85 -23.36 -7.77
CA GLU A 83 5.38 -24.31 -8.79
C GLU A 83 6.30 -25.53 -8.87
N THR A 84 7.63 -25.34 -8.83
CA THR A 84 8.58 -26.47 -8.81
C THR A 84 8.50 -27.32 -7.55
N GLN A 85 8.01 -26.74 -6.45
CA GLN A 85 7.83 -27.42 -5.16
C GLN A 85 6.44 -28.06 -5.00
N GLY A 86 5.59 -28.00 -6.03
CA GLY A 86 4.25 -28.62 -6.02
C GLY A 86 3.21 -27.89 -5.18
N LEU A 87 3.44 -26.62 -4.82
CA LEU A 87 2.46 -25.80 -4.12
C LEU A 87 1.61 -25.02 -5.13
N GLU A 88 0.29 -25.06 -4.96
CA GLU A 88 -0.62 -24.25 -5.74
C GLU A 88 -0.42 -22.77 -5.39
N THR A 89 -0.16 -21.94 -6.40
CA THR A 89 0.08 -20.52 -6.17
C THR A 89 -1.25 -19.84 -5.88
N VAL A 90 -1.53 -19.58 -4.60
CA VAL A 90 -2.75 -18.89 -4.20
C VAL A 90 -2.69 -17.45 -4.68
N ASN A 91 -3.72 -17.03 -5.40
CA ASN A 91 -3.77 -15.72 -6.02
C ASN A 91 -4.25 -14.67 -5.00
N TYR A 92 -3.34 -14.19 -4.14
CA TYR A 92 -3.64 -13.20 -3.06
C TYR A 92 -3.87 -11.76 -3.56
N VAL A 93 -4.01 -11.55 -4.87
CA VAL A 93 -3.99 -10.24 -5.54
C VAL A 93 -5.37 -9.57 -5.63
N SER A 94 -6.39 -10.10 -4.94
CA SER A 94 -7.72 -9.47 -4.96
C SER A 94 -7.74 -8.09 -4.28
N GLY A 95 -8.50 -7.14 -4.84
CA GLY A 95 -8.85 -5.87 -4.20
C GLY A 95 -7.79 -4.77 -4.15
N SER A 96 -6.54 -5.03 -4.58
CA SER A 96 -5.44 -4.03 -4.56
C SER A 96 -4.32 -4.37 -5.55
N THR A 97 -3.53 -3.37 -5.96
CA THR A 97 -2.28 -3.57 -6.74
C THR A 97 -1.11 -4.13 -5.90
N TYR A 98 -1.27 -4.24 -4.59
CA TYR A 98 -0.28 -4.79 -3.67
C TYR A 98 -0.15 -6.32 -3.85
N LEU A 99 1.09 -6.76 -4.07
CA LEU A 99 1.50 -8.17 -4.25
C LEU A 99 2.20 -8.67 -2.97
N PRO A 100 1.48 -9.32 -2.04
CA PRO A 100 2.06 -9.70 -0.77
C PRO A 100 3.03 -10.88 -0.94
N LEU A 101 4.22 -10.78 -0.35
CA LEU A 101 5.31 -11.77 -0.49
C LEU A 101 5.33 -12.78 0.66
N LEU A 102 4.76 -12.42 1.83
CA LEU A 102 4.82 -13.23 3.05
C LEU A 102 3.52 -13.96 3.39
N MET A 103 2.50 -13.98 2.51
CA MET A 103 1.18 -14.56 2.82
C MET A 103 1.24 -16.02 3.27
N ASP A 104 2.14 -16.80 2.68
CA ASP A 104 2.28 -18.23 2.94
C ASP A 104 3.13 -18.54 4.19
N TYR A 105 3.77 -17.53 4.78
CA TYR A 105 4.70 -17.68 5.90
C TYR A 105 4.07 -17.49 7.28
N PHE A 106 2.77 -17.19 7.32
CA PHE A 106 2.01 -17.18 8.56
C PHE A 106 0.52 -17.39 8.30
N SER A 107 -0.20 -17.83 9.32
CA SER A 107 -1.66 -17.95 9.30
C SER A 107 -2.26 -17.52 10.62
N ILE A 108 -3.43 -16.89 10.57
CA ILE A 108 -4.20 -16.55 11.76
C ILE A 108 -4.99 -17.80 12.17
N VAL A 109 -4.72 -18.36 13.35
CA VAL A 109 -5.34 -19.64 13.77
C VAL A 109 -6.60 -19.47 14.60
N GLU A 110 -6.78 -18.32 15.24
CA GLU A 110 -7.94 -18.03 16.08
C GLU A 110 -8.60 -16.71 15.71
N LYS A 111 -9.84 -16.52 16.16
CA LYS A 111 -10.51 -15.23 16.03
C LYS A 111 -9.73 -14.16 16.81
N PRO A 112 -9.46 -12.98 16.21
CA PRO A 112 -8.72 -11.93 16.89
C PRO A 112 -9.43 -11.48 18.16
N ARG A 113 -8.65 -11.27 19.23
CA ARG A 113 -9.15 -10.68 20.47
C ARG A 113 -8.89 -9.17 20.42
N ILE A 114 -9.83 -8.39 20.96
CA ILE A 114 -9.72 -6.93 21.00
C ILE A 114 -9.74 -6.53 22.47
N LYS A 115 -8.59 -6.05 22.97
CA LYS A 115 -8.48 -5.44 24.30
C LYS A 115 -8.90 -3.99 24.16
N LEU A 116 -10.16 -3.69 24.46
CA LEU A 116 -10.74 -2.37 24.25
C LEU A 116 -10.79 -1.57 25.56
N GLN A 117 -10.23 -0.36 25.55
CA GLN A 117 -10.44 0.64 26.60
C GLN A 117 -11.33 1.78 26.11
N ARG A 118 -11.03 2.33 24.93
CA ARG A 118 -11.87 3.32 24.24
C ARG A 118 -11.96 3.05 22.76
N TYR A 119 -13.11 3.36 22.17
CA TYR A 119 -13.40 3.13 20.76
C TYR A 119 -14.26 4.25 20.18
N CYS A 120 -13.82 4.82 19.07
CA CYS A 120 -14.58 5.78 18.30
C CYS A 120 -14.44 5.48 16.81
N ILE A 121 -15.53 5.63 16.07
CA ILE A 121 -15.53 5.59 14.61
C ILE A 121 -15.92 6.98 14.13
N TYR A 122 -15.12 7.55 13.23
CA TYR A 122 -15.46 8.79 12.56
C TYR A 122 -15.22 8.66 11.05
N LYS A 123 -15.76 9.62 10.31
CA LYS A 123 -15.54 9.73 8.86
C LYS A 123 -14.78 11.01 8.59
N ASP A 124 -13.83 10.93 7.68
CA ASP A 124 -13.10 12.08 7.18
C ASP A 124 -13.08 12.10 5.65
N LEU A 125 -12.77 13.25 5.10
CA LEU A 125 -12.59 13.50 3.68
C LEU A 125 -11.17 13.12 3.27
N TRP A 126 -11.05 12.09 2.44
CA TRP A 126 -9.77 11.59 1.96
C TRP A 126 -9.61 11.83 0.45
N SER A 127 -8.53 12.50 0.06
CA SER A 127 -8.18 12.74 -1.34
C SER A 127 -7.41 11.54 -1.91
N ARG A 128 -7.96 10.93 -2.97
CA ARG A 128 -7.27 9.87 -3.70
C ARG A 128 -6.15 10.46 -4.55
N ASN A 129 -5.02 9.77 -4.66
CA ASN A 129 -4.03 10.06 -5.68
C ASN A 129 -4.35 9.19 -6.92
N TYR A 130 -5.02 9.75 -7.93
CA TYR A 130 -5.43 9.01 -9.12
C TYR A 130 -4.43 9.19 -10.24
N ARG A 131 -3.50 8.24 -10.37
CA ARG A 131 -2.66 8.08 -11.56
C ARG A 131 -3.35 7.10 -12.50
N ARG A 132 -3.96 7.60 -13.58
CA ARG A 132 -4.66 6.78 -14.58
C ARG A 132 -4.41 7.30 -15.99
N GLU A 133 -4.74 6.50 -17.00
CA GLU A 133 -4.88 7.02 -18.36
C GLU A 133 -5.93 8.15 -18.41
N ASN A 134 -5.67 9.18 -19.20
CA ASN A 134 -6.42 10.43 -19.21
C ASN A 134 -6.25 11.28 -17.93
N ALA A 135 -5.07 11.26 -17.33
CA ALA A 135 -4.78 12.06 -16.12
C ALA A 135 -4.84 13.57 -16.41
N PHE A 136 -4.63 13.99 -17.67
CA PHE A 136 -4.77 15.39 -18.10
C PHE A 136 -6.13 15.99 -17.82
N VAL A 137 -7.18 15.18 -17.76
CA VAL A 137 -8.56 15.62 -17.46
C VAL A 137 -8.66 16.17 -16.04
N HIS A 138 -7.81 15.70 -15.12
CA HIS A 138 -7.83 16.09 -13.71
C HIS A 138 -6.80 17.15 -13.36
N LEU A 139 -5.87 17.45 -14.27
CA LEU A 139 -4.84 18.48 -14.06
C LEU A 139 -5.44 19.87 -13.85
N ASP A 140 -6.51 20.20 -14.57
CA ASP A 140 -7.18 21.49 -14.45
C ASP A 140 -7.91 21.65 -13.10
N GLY A 141 -8.14 20.53 -12.39
CA GLY A 141 -8.61 20.53 -11.01
C GLY A 141 -7.49 20.53 -9.96
N SER A 142 -6.24 20.23 -10.34
CA SER A 142 -5.16 20.07 -9.37
C SER A 142 -4.58 21.42 -8.94
N ARG A 143 -4.88 21.83 -7.69
CA ARG A 143 -4.44 23.12 -7.13
C ARG A 143 -2.96 23.17 -6.74
N ASN A 144 -2.29 22.02 -6.66
CA ASN A 144 -1.00 21.87 -5.99
C ASN A 144 0.14 21.50 -6.98
N LEU A 145 0.07 21.96 -8.23
CA LEU A 145 1.14 21.72 -9.20
C LEU A 145 2.43 22.41 -8.78
N ASP A 146 3.58 21.77 -9.05
CA ASP A 146 4.88 22.40 -8.88
C ASP A 146 4.94 23.68 -9.74
N ILE A 147 5.31 24.80 -9.12
CA ILE A 147 5.41 26.10 -9.79
C ILE A 147 6.32 26.07 -11.01
N ASN A 148 7.36 25.22 -10.99
CA ASN A 148 8.33 25.09 -12.07
C ASN A 148 7.72 24.54 -13.38
N ILE A 149 6.59 23.82 -13.29
CA ILE A 149 5.95 23.20 -14.47
C ILE A 149 4.70 23.95 -14.93
N ILE A 150 4.20 24.93 -14.16
CA ILE A 150 2.94 25.65 -14.47
C ILE A 150 3.04 26.42 -15.78
N THR A 151 4.12 27.18 -15.98
CA THR A 151 4.32 27.99 -17.18
C THR A 151 4.41 27.11 -18.43
N GLU A 152 5.21 26.04 -18.37
CA GLU A 152 5.33 25.08 -19.48
C GLU A 152 3.97 24.43 -19.80
N LYS A 153 3.21 24.02 -18.78
CA LYS A 153 1.87 23.44 -18.94
C LYS A 153 0.93 24.40 -19.67
N ASN A 154 0.87 25.65 -19.21
CA ASN A 154 -0.05 26.64 -19.78
C ASN A 154 0.29 26.93 -21.24
N ASN A 155 1.56 27.15 -21.55
CA ASN A 155 2.03 27.36 -22.93
C ASN A 155 1.69 26.16 -23.83
N LEU A 156 1.92 24.94 -23.36
CA LEU A 156 1.53 23.73 -24.09
C LEU A 156 0.02 23.67 -24.34
N TYR A 157 -0.79 23.92 -23.31
CA TYR A 157 -2.24 23.81 -23.42
C TYR A 157 -2.82 24.87 -24.36
N GLU A 158 -2.31 26.10 -24.34
CA GLU A 158 -2.69 27.17 -25.26
C GLU A 158 -2.32 26.84 -26.71
N ASP A 159 -1.09 26.37 -26.96
CA ASP A 159 -0.65 25.93 -28.30
C ASP A 159 -1.52 24.80 -28.85
N LEU A 160 -1.85 23.80 -28.02
CA LEU A 160 -2.72 22.70 -28.42
C LEU A 160 -4.13 23.17 -28.75
N LEU A 161 -4.69 24.10 -27.96
CA LEU A 161 -6.01 24.69 -28.23
C LEU A 161 -6.01 25.48 -29.55
N TYR A 162 -4.97 26.24 -29.82
CA TYR A 162 -4.78 26.97 -31.07
C TYR A 162 -4.75 26.02 -32.27
N LYS A 163 -3.95 24.95 -32.20
CA LYS A 163 -3.84 23.94 -33.26
C LYS A 163 -5.14 23.18 -33.52
N ILE A 164 -5.92 22.89 -32.48
CA ILE A 164 -7.26 22.30 -32.62
C ILE A 164 -8.18 23.28 -33.36
N LYS A 165 -8.17 24.57 -32.98
CA LYS A 165 -9.02 25.59 -33.59
C LYS A 165 -8.73 25.78 -35.08
N ASN A 166 -7.47 25.68 -35.48
CA ASN A 166 -7.03 25.79 -36.88
C ASN A 166 -7.10 24.46 -37.66
N LYS A 167 -7.62 23.38 -37.05
CA LYS A 167 -7.69 22.04 -37.66
C LYS A 167 -6.33 21.45 -38.05
N GLU A 168 -5.24 21.92 -37.44
CA GLU A 168 -3.88 21.39 -37.62
C GLU A 168 -3.63 20.14 -36.76
N LEU A 169 -4.46 19.96 -35.72
CA LEU A 169 -4.38 18.84 -34.80
C LEU A 169 -5.80 18.44 -34.37
N ASP A 170 -6.07 17.15 -34.29
CA ASP A 170 -7.32 16.65 -33.73
C ASP A 170 -7.26 16.56 -32.20
N LYS A 171 -8.42 16.31 -31.58
CA LYS A 171 -8.51 16.19 -30.11
C LYS A 171 -7.69 15.00 -29.59
N LEU A 172 -7.61 13.91 -30.34
CA LEU A 172 -6.88 12.70 -29.94
C LEU A 172 -5.36 12.94 -29.93
N GLY A 173 -4.83 13.62 -30.95
CA GLY A 173 -3.43 14.02 -31.03
C GLY A 173 -3.06 15.02 -29.94
N ALA A 174 -3.95 15.97 -29.62
CA ALA A 174 -3.75 16.89 -28.50
C ALA A 174 -3.71 16.16 -27.15
N ASN A 175 -4.63 15.22 -26.91
CA ASN A 175 -4.65 14.42 -25.69
C ASN A 175 -3.37 13.58 -25.55
N SER A 176 -2.90 12.95 -26.64
CA SER A 176 -1.64 12.19 -26.64
C SER A 176 -0.43 13.05 -26.23
N LYS A 177 -0.38 14.30 -26.70
CA LYS A 177 0.67 15.25 -26.32
C LYS A 177 0.59 15.67 -24.86
N LYS A 178 -0.61 15.90 -24.32
CA LYS A 178 -0.81 16.14 -22.89
C LYS A 178 -0.32 14.95 -22.06
N GLU A 179 -0.61 13.72 -22.49
CA GLU A 179 -0.21 12.51 -21.78
C GLU A 179 1.30 12.31 -21.74
N ALA A 180 1.97 12.57 -22.86
CA ALA A 180 3.43 12.53 -22.92
C ALA A 180 4.06 13.57 -21.97
N TRP A 181 3.51 14.78 -21.94
CA TRP A 181 3.97 15.84 -21.04
C TRP A 181 3.79 15.45 -19.57
N ILE A 182 2.66 14.85 -19.21
CA ILE A 182 2.38 14.37 -17.85
C ILE A 182 3.38 13.31 -17.42
N LYS A 183 3.64 12.32 -18.29
CA LYS A 183 4.61 11.25 -18.02
C LYS A 183 6.01 11.80 -17.77
N LYS A 184 6.40 12.85 -18.49
CA LYS A 184 7.69 13.55 -18.31
C LYS A 184 7.77 14.30 -16.97
N HIS A 185 6.67 14.87 -16.50
CA HIS A 185 6.65 15.74 -15.31
C HIS A 185 5.93 15.12 -14.10
N MET A 186 5.82 13.79 -14.03
CA MET A 186 5.07 13.12 -12.96
C MET A 186 5.49 13.52 -11.55
N GLY A 187 6.78 13.85 -11.34
CA GLY A 187 7.30 14.27 -10.04
C GLY A 187 6.72 15.61 -9.54
N GLY A 188 6.35 16.52 -10.44
CA GLY A 188 5.79 17.83 -10.10
C GLY A 188 4.26 17.87 -10.10
N ILE A 189 3.61 16.72 -10.34
CA ILE A 189 2.15 16.61 -10.41
C ILE A 189 1.68 15.72 -9.26
N PRO A 190 1.02 16.28 -8.24
CA PRO A 190 0.64 15.47 -7.08
C PRO A 190 -0.57 14.55 -7.33
N PHE A 191 -1.33 14.75 -8.41
CA PHE A 191 -2.53 13.97 -8.79
C PHE A 191 -3.56 13.77 -7.67
N PHE A 192 -3.60 14.66 -6.68
CA PHE A 192 -4.65 14.67 -5.68
C PHE A 192 -5.99 14.97 -6.36
N TYR A 193 -6.91 14.02 -6.26
CA TYR A 193 -8.27 14.16 -6.76
C TYR A 193 -9.02 15.19 -5.93
N THR A 194 -9.69 16.12 -6.60
CA THR A 194 -10.38 17.26 -5.96
C THR A 194 -11.70 16.90 -5.32
N THR A 195 -12.31 15.76 -5.65
CA THR A 195 -13.50 15.30 -4.92
C THR A 195 -13.05 14.37 -3.80
N PRO A 196 -12.95 14.85 -2.55
CA PRO A 196 -12.59 13.99 -1.45
C PRO A 196 -13.65 12.89 -1.30
N THR A 197 -13.19 11.67 -1.07
CA THR A 197 -14.06 10.53 -0.79
C THR A 197 -14.16 10.33 0.71
N SER A 198 -15.35 10.01 1.20
CA SER A 198 -15.53 9.74 2.63
C SER A 198 -14.85 8.43 3.00
N ARG A 199 -14.01 8.49 4.02
CA ARG A 199 -13.26 7.36 4.56
C ARG A 199 -13.50 7.23 6.05
N GLU A 200 -13.76 6.00 6.48
CA GLU A 200 -13.97 5.65 7.87
C GLU A 200 -12.63 5.39 8.56
N PHE A 201 -12.51 5.94 9.76
CA PHE A 201 -11.37 5.78 10.64
C PHE A 201 -11.83 5.24 12.00
N ILE A 202 -10.99 4.43 12.60
CA ILE A 202 -11.16 3.87 13.94
C ILE A 202 -10.11 4.48 14.85
N VAL A 203 -10.55 5.17 15.91
CA VAL A 203 -9.69 5.55 17.04
C VAL A 203 -9.91 4.53 18.13
N MET A 204 -8.84 3.91 18.60
CA MET A 204 -8.90 2.88 19.62
C MET A 204 -7.77 3.05 20.62
N GLU A 205 -8.14 3.12 21.91
CA GLU A 205 -7.20 2.89 23.01
C GLU A 205 -7.33 1.41 23.39
N GLY A 206 -6.26 0.63 23.16
CA GLY A 206 -6.31 -0.82 23.27
C GLY A 206 -5.33 -1.54 22.35
N SER A 207 -5.50 -2.85 22.22
CA SER A 207 -4.74 -3.66 21.25
C SER A 207 -5.61 -4.71 20.55
N PHE A 208 -5.23 -5.05 19.33
CA PHE A 208 -5.64 -6.27 18.65
C PHE A 208 -4.65 -7.38 18.99
N GLU A 209 -5.14 -8.58 19.28
CA GLU A 209 -4.31 -9.74 19.56
C GLU A 209 -4.67 -10.87 18.60
N PHE A 210 -3.67 -11.38 17.92
CA PHE A 210 -3.77 -12.44 16.93
C PHE A 210 -2.94 -13.63 17.35
N SER A 211 -3.56 -14.79 17.49
CA SER A 211 -2.84 -16.07 17.56
C SER A 211 -2.40 -16.45 16.15
N LEU A 212 -1.09 -16.57 15.94
CA LEU A 212 -0.48 -16.89 14.65
C LEU A 212 0.23 -18.25 14.71
N LEU A 213 0.15 -18.98 13.60
CA LEU A 213 1.16 -19.97 13.24
C LEU A 213 2.10 -19.32 12.22
N ILE A 214 3.40 -19.27 12.51
CA ILE A 214 4.40 -18.54 11.72
C ILE A 214 5.61 -19.42 11.40
N ASP A 215 6.22 -19.14 10.25
CA ASP A 215 7.51 -19.72 9.88
C ASP A 215 8.63 -19.23 10.81
N ASN A 216 9.45 -20.17 11.30
CA ASN A 216 10.52 -19.89 12.26
C ASN A 216 11.51 -18.83 11.76
N ARG A 217 11.83 -18.81 10.46
CA ARG A 217 12.77 -17.84 9.90
C ARG A 217 12.16 -16.46 9.79
N LEU A 218 10.90 -16.40 9.35
CA LEU A 218 10.16 -15.13 9.38
C LEU A 218 10.08 -14.59 10.81
N LEU A 219 9.81 -15.45 11.79
CA LEU A 219 9.79 -15.07 13.20
C LEU A 219 11.14 -14.50 13.67
N GLY A 220 12.24 -15.15 13.33
CA GLY A 220 13.60 -14.65 13.63
C GLY A 220 13.86 -13.27 13.02
N LEU A 221 13.57 -13.10 11.73
CA LEU A 221 13.73 -11.81 11.04
C LEU A 221 12.89 -10.70 11.68
N LEU A 222 11.65 -11.01 12.08
CA LEU A 222 10.77 -10.06 12.75
C LEU A 222 11.31 -9.70 14.14
N HIS A 223 11.76 -10.66 14.94
CA HIS A 223 12.35 -10.36 16.25
C HIS A 223 13.59 -9.48 16.15
N ASP A 224 14.47 -9.76 15.19
CA ASP A 224 15.67 -8.95 14.95
C ASP A 224 15.31 -7.49 14.65
N HIS A 225 14.30 -7.25 13.80
CA HIS A 225 13.85 -5.90 13.47
C HIS A 225 13.09 -5.23 14.62
N LEU A 226 12.18 -5.96 15.26
CA LEU A 226 11.37 -5.46 16.38
C LEU A 226 12.22 -5.11 17.61
N SER A 227 13.39 -5.72 17.77
CA SER A 227 14.35 -5.35 18.82
C SER A 227 14.88 -3.92 18.68
N CYS A 228 14.85 -3.38 17.46
CA CYS A 228 15.33 -2.04 17.13
C CYS A 228 14.18 -1.05 16.91
N ASN A 229 13.11 -1.47 16.25
CA ASN A 229 11.95 -0.65 15.96
C ASN A 229 10.67 -1.50 15.90
N ASN A 230 9.73 -1.20 16.79
CA ASN A 230 8.43 -1.85 16.89
C ASN A 230 7.28 -1.02 16.28
N ILE A 231 7.60 0.09 15.60
CA ILE A 231 6.62 0.95 14.95
C ILE A 231 6.46 0.54 13.49
N GLY A 232 5.20 0.30 13.09
CA GLY A 232 4.81 0.04 11.71
C GLY A 232 3.55 0.77 11.30
N TYR A 233 3.08 0.51 10.08
CA TYR A 233 1.90 1.13 9.49
C TYR A 233 0.86 0.08 9.09
N LEU A 234 -0.40 0.34 9.44
CA LEU A 234 -1.52 -0.55 9.15
C LEU A 234 -2.58 0.15 8.30
N GLY A 235 -2.86 -0.41 7.11
CA GLY A 235 -3.81 0.12 6.14
C GLY A 235 -3.25 1.25 5.28
N THR A 236 -2.77 2.33 5.90
CA THR A 236 -2.05 3.43 5.22
C THR A 236 -0.82 3.85 6.03
N SER A 237 0.09 4.62 5.43
CA SER A 237 1.26 5.19 6.12
C SER A 237 0.91 6.16 7.26
N GLU A 238 -0.35 6.55 7.40
CA GLU A 238 -0.86 7.39 8.49
C GLU A 238 -1.34 6.55 9.69
N GLY A 239 -1.64 5.26 9.48
CA GLY A 239 -2.15 4.37 10.51
C GLY A 239 -1.01 3.75 11.33
N TRP A 240 -0.33 4.54 12.14
CA TRP A 240 0.81 4.10 12.94
C TRP A 240 0.37 3.13 14.05
N VAL A 241 1.14 2.05 14.21
CA VAL A 241 0.89 1.02 15.23
C VAL A 241 2.19 0.63 15.92
N ASN A 242 2.08 0.30 17.21
CA ASN A 242 3.10 -0.41 17.97
C ASN A 242 2.84 -1.91 17.91
N ILE A 243 3.89 -2.70 17.72
CA ILE A 243 3.81 -4.15 17.49
C ILE A 243 4.54 -4.90 18.60
N THR A 244 3.91 -5.95 19.10
CA THR A 244 4.55 -6.94 19.97
C THR A 244 4.37 -8.34 19.38
N LEU A 245 5.37 -9.19 19.58
CA LEU A 245 5.36 -10.58 19.12
C LEU A 245 5.91 -11.45 20.24
N GLU A 246 5.04 -12.27 20.83
CA GLU A 246 5.31 -13.09 22.03
C GLU A 246 5.05 -14.58 21.78
#